data_AF-X1UGJ6-F1
#
_entry.id   AF-X1UGJ6-F1
#
_cell.length_a   1.000
_cell.length_b   1.000
_cell.length_c   1.000
_cell.angle_alpha   90.00
_cell.angle_beta   90.00
_cell.angle_gamma   90.00
#
_symmetry.space_group_name_H-M   'P 1'
#
loop_
_entity.id
_entity.type
_entity.pdbx_description
1 polymer ?
#
loop_
_entity_poly.entity_id
_entity_poly.type
_entity_poly.pdbx_seq_one_letter_code
_entity_poly.pdbx_strand_id
1 'polypeptide(L)'
;PDEILMEVEVAYHPPHTAGAYGDETVRANDFPIASVAVVIGLDENGEKIEGGRIVIAAVGPTPIRATEAEQIILGKKVEDRLPEEAGVAAASEVCPISDLQGSVEYKREIVRVLTKRMIDLAIKRARG
;
A
#
# COMPACT_ATOMS: atom_id res chain seq x y z
N PRO A 1 29.29 11.85 7.16
CA PRO A 1 28.28 12.95 7.11
C PRO A 1 28.55 13.88 5.93
N ASP A 2 29.00 13.29 4.82
CA ASP A 2 29.68 13.96 3.70
C ASP A 2 28.95 13.65 2.38
N GLU A 3 27.67 13.25 2.50
CA GLU A 3 26.81 12.89 1.40
C GLU A 3 25.64 13.89 1.31
N ILE A 4 25.20 14.15 0.08
CA ILE A 4 24.04 14.98 -0.24
C ILE A 4 23.20 14.18 -1.25
N LEU A 5 21.91 13.97 -0.96
CA LEU A 5 20.99 13.38 -1.92
C LEU A 5 20.81 14.35 -3.10
N MET A 6 21.27 13.95 -4.29
CA MET A 6 21.22 14.80 -5.48
C MET A 6 19.97 14.56 -6.32
N GLU A 7 19.55 13.31 -6.45
CA GLU A 7 18.44 12.92 -7.31
C GLU A 7 17.74 11.65 -6.81
N VAL A 8 16.52 11.44 -7.31
CA VAL A 8 15.75 10.20 -7.15
C VAL A 8 15.28 9.79 -8.53
N GLU A 9 15.80 8.68 -9.02
CA GLU A 9 15.38 8.09 -10.30
C GLU A 9 14.22 7.13 -10.06
N VAL A 10 13.09 7.38 -10.74
CA VAL A 10 11.92 6.51 -10.69
C VAL A 10 11.63 6.03 -12.11
N ALA A 11 11.61 4.72 -12.30
CA ALA A 11 11.27 4.12 -13.58
C ALA A 11 9.82 4.47 -13.98
N TYR A 12 9.62 4.78 -15.26
CA TYR A 12 8.28 4.92 -15.81
C TYR A 12 7.51 3.62 -15.67
N HIS A 13 6.23 3.74 -15.33
CA HIS A 13 5.33 2.61 -15.28
C HIS A 13 5.05 2.08 -16.70
N PRO A 14 5.08 0.74 -16.91
CA PRO A 14 4.59 0.17 -18.15
C PRO A 14 3.08 0.42 -18.30
N PRO A 15 2.51 0.18 -19.49
CA PRO A 15 1.05 0.21 -19.68
C PRO A 15 0.33 -0.65 -18.63
N HIS A 16 -0.93 -0.31 -18.35
CA HIS A 16 -1.77 -1.01 -17.37
C HIS A 16 -1.18 -1.05 -15.94
N THR A 17 -0.34 -0.08 -15.60
CA THR A 17 0.22 0.08 -14.25
C THR A 17 -0.18 1.41 -13.66
N ALA A 18 -0.68 1.38 -12.43
CA ALA A 18 -1.08 2.59 -11.71
C ALA A 18 -0.76 2.52 -10.22
N GLY A 19 -0.48 3.69 -9.67
CA GLY A 19 -0.28 3.91 -8.24
C GLY A 19 -1.52 4.47 -7.54
N ALA A 20 -1.65 4.15 -6.26
CA ALA A 20 -2.56 4.80 -5.32
C ALA A 20 -1.86 5.03 -3.98
N TYR A 21 -2.16 6.16 -3.35
CA TYR A 21 -1.68 6.50 -2.02
C TYR A 21 -2.86 6.98 -1.20
N GLY A 22 -2.90 6.51 0.05
CA GLY A 22 -3.92 6.91 1.00
C GLY A 22 -3.34 6.90 2.40
N ASP A 23 -3.73 7.88 3.17
CA ASP A 23 -3.33 8.06 4.55
C ASP A 23 -4.54 8.41 5.42
N GLU A 24 -4.44 8.03 6.69
CA GLU A 24 -5.41 8.42 7.71
C GLU A 24 -4.74 9.45 8.61
N THR A 25 -5.29 10.67 8.66
CA THR A 25 -4.75 11.78 9.44
C THR A 25 -5.84 12.36 10.33
N VAL A 26 -5.51 12.71 11.57
CA VAL A 26 -6.47 13.39 12.47
C VAL A 26 -6.84 14.78 11.93
N ARG A 27 -5.87 15.46 11.31
CA ARG A 27 -6.02 16.81 10.76
C ARG A 27 -5.29 16.87 9.42
N ALA A 28 -5.81 17.69 8.51
CA ALA A 28 -5.16 17.93 7.22
C ALA A 28 -3.73 18.44 7.44
N ASN A 29 -2.78 17.89 6.67
CA ASN A 29 -1.34 18.19 6.73
C ASN A 29 -0.63 17.81 8.05
N ASP A 30 -1.22 16.93 8.86
CA ASP A 30 -0.54 16.33 10.01
C ASP A 30 0.19 15.04 9.61
N PHE A 31 1.09 14.56 10.47
CA PHE A 31 1.69 13.24 10.28
C PHE A 31 0.60 12.16 10.40
N PRO A 32 0.53 11.21 9.46
CA PRO A 32 -0.56 10.25 9.44
C PRO A 32 -0.48 9.24 10.59
N ILE A 33 -1.63 8.71 10.97
CA ILE A 33 -1.76 7.56 11.88
C ILE A 33 -1.22 6.29 11.20
N ALA A 34 -1.51 6.16 9.90
CA ALA A 34 -0.96 5.17 9.00
C ALA A 34 -1.09 5.68 7.57
N SER A 35 -0.18 5.27 6.69
CA SER A 35 -0.32 5.49 5.25
C SER A 35 0.07 4.25 4.46
N VAL A 36 -0.54 4.10 3.29
CA VAL A 36 -0.29 2.98 2.37
C VAL A 36 -0.10 3.52 0.97
N ALA A 37 1.02 3.16 0.36
CA ALA A 37 1.32 3.35 -1.05
C ALA A 37 1.23 2.01 -1.78
N VAL A 38 0.49 1.97 -2.88
CA VAL A 38 0.33 0.77 -3.71
C VAL A 38 0.68 1.12 -5.15
N VAL A 39 1.38 0.23 -5.84
CA VAL A 39 1.48 0.21 -7.30
C VAL A 39 1.04 -1.17 -7.78
N ILE A 40 0.08 -1.20 -8.72
CA ILE A 40 -0.40 -2.44 -9.36
C ILE A 40 -0.15 -2.34 -10.86
N GLY A 41 0.42 -3.40 -11.44
CA GLY A 41 0.49 -3.66 -12.87
C GLY A 41 -0.43 -4.83 -13.22
N LEU A 42 -1.31 -4.62 -14.19
CA LEU A 42 -2.21 -5.65 -14.73
C LEU A 42 -1.65 -6.22 -16.04
N ASP A 43 -2.14 -7.40 -16.41
CA ASP A 43 -1.98 -7.93 -17.75
C ASP A 43 -2.71 -7.06 -18.80
N GLU A 44 -2.45 -7.32 -20.08
CA GLU A 44 -3.03 -6.55 -21.20
C GLU A 44 -4.57 -6.52 -21.20
N ASN A 45 -5.20 -7.55 -20.62
CA ASN A 45 -6.67 -7.66 -20.53
C ASN A 45 -7.24 -6.96 -19.28
N GLY A 46 -6.39 -6.51 -18.36
CA GLY A 46 -6.80 -5.94 -17.08
C GLY A 46 -7.46 -6.96 -16.13
N GLU A 47 -7.25 -8.25 -16.35
CA GLU A 47 -7.88 -9.34 -15.59
C GLU A 47 -6.99 -9.88 -14.48
N LYS A 48 -5.67 -9.80 -14.63
CA LYS A 48 -4.70 -10.44 -13.72
C LYS A 48 -3.66 -9.44 -13.25
N ILE A 49 -3.25 -9.54 -11.99
CA ILE A 49 -2.16 -8.73 -11.44
C ILE A 49 -0.82 -9.40 -11.79
N GLU A 50 0.02 -8.73 -12.58
CA GLU A 50 1.35 -9.21 -12.98
C GLU A 50 2.48 -8.56 -12.18
N GLY A 51 2.22 -7.40 -11.57
CA GLY A 51 3.15 -6.71 -10.70
C GLY A 51 2.42 -5.99 -9.58
N GLY A 52 3.03 -5.97 -8.39
CA GLY A 52 2.46 -5.32 -7.22
C GLY A 52 3.55 -4.86 -6.26
N ARG A 53 3.45 -3.64 -5.75
CA ARG A 53 4.23 -3.14 -4.61
C ARG A 53 3.29 -2.53 -3.59
N ILE A 54 3.44 -2.89 -2.33
CA ILE A 54 2.65 -2.36 -1.21
C ILE A 54 3.62 -1.90 -0.13
N VAL A 55 3.59 -0.61 0.18
CA VAL A 55 4.44 0.00 1.21
C VAL A 55 3.55 0.67 2.24
N ILE A 56 3.85 0.44 3.52
CA ILE A 56 3.11 0.97 4.66
C ILE A 56 4.06 1.88 5.45
N ALA A 57 3.61 3.07 5.82
CA ALA A 57 4.37 4.01 6.62
C ALA A 57 3.55 4.54 7.81
N ALA A 58 4.21 5.30 8.68
CA ALA A 58 3.66 5.91 9.90
C ALA A 58 3.17 4.96 11.01
N VAL A 59 3.31 3.64 10.81
CA VAL A 59 3.00 2.61 11.81
C VAL A 59 4.26 2.00 12.46
N GLY A 60 5.39 2.70 12.37
CA GLY A 60 6.69 2.25 12.89
C GLY A 60 7.79 3.27 12.61
N PRO A 61 9.04 3.00 13.05
CA PRO A 61 10.17 3.93 12.89
C PRO A 61 10.59 4.13 11.43
N THR A 62 10.30 3.16 10.56
CA THR A 62 10.59 3.21 9.13
C THR A 62 9.41 2.66 8.33
N PRO A 63 9.21 3.10 7.08
CA PRO A 63 8.30 2.42 6.16
C PRO A 63 8.69 0.95 6.01
N ILE A 64 7.69 0.09 5.81
CA ILE A 64 7.88 -1.33 5.51
C ILE A 64 7.24 -1.68 4.18
N ARG A 65 7.77 -2.69 3.51
CA ARG A 65 7.15 -3.30 2.34
C ARG A 65 6.34 -4.51 2.80
N ALA A 66 5.04 -4.53 2.49
CA ALA A 66 4.12 -5.60 2.85
C ALA A 66 4.24 -6.75 1.85
N THR A 67 5.30 -7.53 2.00
CA THR A 67 5.68 -8.61 1.07
C THR A 67 4.69 -9.77 1.07
N GLU A 68 4.09 -10.11 2.20
CA GLU A 68 3.06 -11.16 2.25
C GLU A 68 1.81 -10.71 1.49
N ALA A 69 1.39 -9.46 1.70
CA ALA A 69 0.29 -8.86 0.93
C ALA A 69 0.58 -8.84 -0.59
N GLU A 70 1.82 -8.54 -0.99
CA GLU A 70 2.23 -8.59 -2.40
C GLU A 70 2.16 -10.01 -2.98
N GLN A 71 2.57 -11.04 -2.23
CA GLN A 71 2.49 -12.43 -2.69
C GLN A 71 1.05 -12.92 -2.84
N ILE A 72 0.13 -12.42 -2.01
CA ILE A 72 -1.29 -12.76 -2.12
C ILE A 72 -1.86 -12.28 -3.45
N ILE A 73 -1.52 -11.05 -3.88
CA ILE A 73 -2.08 -10.46 -5.10
C ILE A 73 -1.38 -10.91 -6.38
N LEU A 74 -0.09 -11.27 -6.29
CA LEU A 74 0.72 -11.56 -7.47
C LEU A 74 0.18 -12.78 -8.24
N GLY A 75 -0.03 -12.58 -9.53
CA GLY A 75 -0.51 -13.62 -10.43
C GLY A 75 -1.98 -14.02 -10.23
N LYS A 76 -2.74 -13.30 -9.39
CA LYS A 76 -4.16 -13.58 -9.18
C LYS A 76 -5.04 -12.79 -10.14
N LYS A 77 -6.21 -13.34 -10.41
CA LYS A 77 -7.28 -12.61 -11.09
C LYS A 77 -7.81 -11.52 -10.17
N VAL A 78 -8.16 -10.38 -10.75
CA VAL A 78 -8.85 -9.30 -10.05
C VAL A 78 -10.25 -9.78 -9.68
N GLU A 79 -10.44 -10.06 -8.40
CA GLU A 79 -11.71 -10.48 -7.78
C GLU A 79 -11.92 -9.68 -6.49
N ASP A 80 -13.18 -9.45 -6.11
CA ASP A 80 -13.56 -8.56 -4.98
C ASP A 80 -12.95 -8.94 -3.63
N ARG A 81 -12.62 -10.23 -3.44
CA ARG A 81 -12.02 -10.74 -2.19
C ARG A 81 -10.51 -10.49 -2.08
N LEU A 82 -9.83 -10.30 -3.21
CA LEU A 82 -8.37 -10.24 -3.25
C LEU A 82 -7.80 -9.03 -2.48
N PRO A 83 -8.36 -7.81 -2.61
CA PRO A 83 -7.90 -6.64 -1.84
C PRO A 83 -8.12 -6.80 -0.34
N GLU A 84 -9.16 -7.52 0.07
CA GLU A 84 -9.44 -7.81 1.48
C GLU A 84 -8.40 -8.79 2.06
N GLU A 85 -8.11 -9.89 1.36
CA GLU A 85 -7.08 -10.86 1.76
C GLU A 85 -5.70 -10.19 1.89
N ALA A 86 -5.33 -9.34 0.93
CA ALA A 86 -4.09 -8.57 0.96
C ALA A 86 -4.05 -7.55 2.12
N GLY A 87 -5.19 -6.90 2.42
CA GLY A 87 -5.31 -6.01 3.57
C GLY A 87 -5.07 -6.73 4.90
N VAL A 88 -5.61 -7.93 5.07
CA VAL A 88 -5.38 -8.74 6.28
C VAL A 88 -3.91 -9.08 6.46
N ALA A 89 -3.23 -9.51 5.39
CA ALA A 89 -1.80 -9.80 5.44
C ALA A 89 -0.94 -8.55 5.72
N ALA A 90 -1.27 -7.42 5.09
CA ALA A 90 -0.59 -6.15 5.37
C ALA A 90 -0.70 -5.75 6.85
N ALA A 91 -1.85 -5.99 7.48
CA ALA A 91 -2.06 -5.71 8.90
C ALA A 91 -1.31 -6.67 9.84
N SER A 92 -0.99 -7.89 9.41
CA SER A 92 -0.14 -8.82 10.18
C SER A 92 1.34 -8.52 10.07
N GLU A 93 1.79 -7.90 8.98
CA GLU A 93 3.20 -7.53 8.76
C GLU A 93 3.63 -6.30 9.58
N VAL A 94 2.70 -5.48 10.07
CA VAL A 94 3.02 -4.27 10.86
C VAL A 94 3.14 -4.55 12.36
N CYS A 95 4.11 -3.86 12.98
CA CYS A 95 4.33 -3.89 14.44
C CYS A 95 4.19 -2.47 15.05
N PRO A 96 2.98 -1.89 15.06
CA PRO A 96 2.79 -0.55 15.58
C PRO A 96 2.90 -0.49 17.11
N ILE A 97 3.18 0.70 17.62
CA ILE A 97 3.06 1.04 19.03
C ILE A 97 1.80 1.86 19.28
N SER A 98 1.25 1.73 20.48
CA SER A 98 0.18 2.60 20.97
C SER A 98 0.75 3.97 21.32
N ASP A 99 0.07 5.03 20.92
CA ASP A 99 0.41 6.42 21.24
C ASP A 99 -0.83 7.33 21.22
N LEU A 100 -0.62 8.65 21.21
CA LEU A 100 -1.70 9.65 21.18
C LEU A 100 -2.55 9.59 19.90
N GLN A 101 -2.06 8.95 18.84
CA GLN A 101 -2.78 8.81 17.58
C GLN A 101 -3.65 7.55 17.54
N GLY A 102 -3.46 6.62 18.48
CA GLY A 102 -4.36 5.48 18.67
C GLY A 102 -3.67 4.21 19.16
N SER A 103 -4.49 3.18 19.40
CA SER A 103 -4.00 1.88 19.86
C SER A 103 -3.33 1.08 18.74
N VAL A 104 -2.61 0.02 19.14
CA VAL A 104 -1.98 -0.94 18.21
C VAL A 104 -3.04 -1.58 17.29
N GLU A 105 -4.17 -1.97 17.86
CA GLU A 105 -5.29 -2.60 17.16
C GLU A 105 -5.93 -1.63 16.18
N TYR A 106 -6.13 -0.38 16.58
CA TYR A 106 -6.67 0.65 15.71
C TYR A 106 -5.75 0.92 14.50
N LYS A 107 -4.44 1.05 14.72
CA LYS A 107 -3.47 1.25 13.64
C LYS A 107 -3.42 0.07 12.67
N ARG A 108 -3.45 -1.17 13.20
CA ARG A 108 -3.54 -2.39 12.36
C ARG A 108 -4.80 -2.40 11.51
N GLU A 109 -5.92 -2.01 12.10
CA GLU A 109 -7.19 -1.97 11.39
C GLU A 109 -7.21 -0.90 10.29
N ILE A 110 -6.63 0.27 10.55
CA ILE A 110 -6.43 1.29 9.50
C ILE A 110 -5.59 0.74 8.36
N VAL A 111 -4.47 0.07 8.65
CA VAL A 111 -3.60 -0.53 7.62
C VAL A 111 -4.38 -1.53 6.76
N ARG A 112 -5.19 -2.40 7.38
CA ARG A 112 -6.03 -3.37 6.68
C ARG A 112 -6.97 -2.67 5.69
N VAL A 113 -7.70 -1.67 6.18
CA VAL A 113 -8.72 -0.94 5.40
C VAL A 113 -8.08 -0.09 4.31
N LEU A 114 -7.00 0.64 4.61
CA LEU A 114 -6.29 1.47 3.63
C LEU A 114 -5.66 0.62 2.53
N THR A 115 -5.03 -0.51 2.88
CA THR A 115 -4.42 -1.41 1.90
C THR A 115 -5.47 -1.91 0.90
N LYS A 116 -6.61 -2.41 1.40
CA LYS A 116 -7.73 -2.81 0.56
C LYS A 116 -8.15 -1.69 -0.40
N ARG A 117 -8.45 -0.50 0.14
CA ARG A 117 -8.92 0.65 -0.63
C ARG A 117 -7.91 1.10 -1.69
N MET A 118 -6.62 1.08 -1.36
CA MET A 118 -5.57 1.50 -2.28
C MET A 118 -5.31 0.48 -3.38
N ILE A 119 -5.41 -0.81 -3.09
CA ILE A 119 -5.39 -1.86 -4.11
C ILE A 119 -6.58 -1.68 -5.07
N ASP A 120 -7.81 -1.54 -4.55
CA ASP A 120 -9.01 -1.30 -5.36
C ASP A 120 -8.84 -0.09 -6.28
N LEU A 121 -8.35 1.02 -5.72
CA LEU A 121 -8.14 2.25 -6.47
C LEU A 121 -7.03 2.12 -7.52
N ALA A 122 -5.93 1.45 -7.20
CA ALA A 122 -4.84 1.19 -8.14
C ALA A 122 -5.30 0.31 -9.31
N ILE A 123 -6.05 -0.76 -9.04
CA ILE A 123 -6.65 -1.62 -10.07
C ILE A 123 -7.58 -0.82 -10.98
N LYS A 124 -8.45 0.02 -10.39
CA LYS A 124 -9.37 0.87 -11.16
C LYS A 124 -8.59 1.79 -12.11
N ARG A 125 -7.55 2.46 -11.60
CA ARG A 125 -6.70 3.37 -12.40
C ARG A 125 -5.89 2.64 -13.47
N ALA A 126 -5.43 1.42 -13.19
CA ALA A 126 -4.67 0.59 -14.14
C ALA A 126 -5.53 0.15 -15.34
N ARG A 127 -6.85 0.07 -15.18
CA ARG A 127 -7.81 -0.24 -16.26
C ARG A 127 -8.23 0.97 -17.10
N GLY A 128 -7.93 2.20 -16.66
CA GLY A 128 -8.41 3.45 -17.25
C GLY A 128 -9.57 4.05 -16.46
#